data_AF-A0A3D5YL95-F1
#
_entry.id   AF-A0A3D5YL95-F1
#
_cell.length_a   1.000
_cell.length_b   1.000
_cell.length_c   1.000
_cell.angle_alpha   90.00
_cell.angle_beta   90.00
_cell.angle_gamma   90.00
#
_symmetry.space_group_name_H-M   'P 1'
#
loop_
_entity.id
_entity.type
_entity.pdbx_description
1 polymer ?
#
loop_
_entity_poly.entity_id
_entity_poly.type
_entity_poly.pdbx_seq_one_letter_code
_entity_poly.pdbx_strand_id
1 'polypeptide(L)'
;MEYQESLALSAANYETHVGLKFQLYNSLFLTLPLDGIKNTGIFIPVLNEYCLTRLADGQSPREIIKEFFEEFKDGDDEKEQLNFLFKVLQYIERQVVLVDALEDAAYGELNNLSGKGSLSEFMMRMERAGNLEELKQRLQEFSIRPVLTAHPTQFYPGRVLAIITDLT
;
A
#
# COMPACT_ATOMS: atom_id res chain seq x y z
N MET A 1 -24.23 -12.64 13.32
CA MET A 1 -23.95 -11.74 14.46
C MET A 1 -22.48 -11.78 14.84
N GLU A 2 -21.94 -12.88 15.38
CA GLU A 2 -20.49 -13.00 15.73
C GLU A 2 -19.52 -12.70 14.57
N TYR A 3 -19.84 -13.14 13.35
CA TYR A 3 -18.98 -12.89 12.18
C TYR A 3 -18.92 -11.41 11.77
N GLN A 4 -20.03 -10.66 11.90
CA GLN A 4 -20.08 -9.23 11.61
C GLN A 4 -19.37 -8.41 12.69
N GLU A 5 -19.46 -8.83 13.96
CA GLU A 5 -18.71 -8.23 15.07
C GLU A 5 -17.20 -8.43 14.92
N SER A 6 -16.76 -9.64 14.52
CA SER A 6 -15.33 -9.90 14.31
C SER A 6 -14.76 -9.11 13.13
N LEU A 7 -15.53 -8.92 12.06
CA LEU A 7 -15.16 -8.08 10.93
C LEU A 7 -15.07 -6.60 11.31
N ALA A 8 -16.02 -6.10 12.09
CA ALA A 8 -16.01 -4.72 12.58
C ALA A 8 -14.81 -4.45 13.50
N LEU A 9 -14.48 -5.39 14.38
CA LEU A 9 -13.32 -5.30 15.27
C LEU A 9 -11.99 -5.34 14.49
N SER A 10 -11.89 -6.22 13.49
CA SER A 10 -10.72 -6.30 12.61
C SER A 10 -10.53 -5.01 11.80
N ALA A 11 -11.60 -4.43 11.26
CA ALA A 11 -11.56 -3.16 10.56
C ALA A 11 -11.16 -1.99 11.48
N ALA A 12 -11.66 -1.95 12.72
CA ALA A 12 -11.30 -0.93 13.70
C ALA A 12 -9.82 -1.03 14.13
N ASN A 13 -9.30 -2.25 14.27
CA ASN A 13 -7.88 -2.47 14.55
C ASN A 13 -7.02 -2.04 13.38
N TYR A 14 -7.40 -2.40 12.15
CA TYR A 14 -6.70 -1.95 10.94
C TYR A 14 -6.66 -0.42 10.83
N GLU A 15 -7.79 0.24 11.02
CA GLU A 15 -7.88 1.70 10.99
C GLU A 15 -6.97 2.35 12.03
N THR A 16 -6.90 1.78 13.23
CA THR A 16 -6.07 2.30 14.33
C THR A 16 -4.58 2.13 14.06
N HIS A 17 -4.16 0.95 13.59
CA HIS A 17 -2.76 0.60 13.47
C HIS A 17 -2.13 0.99 12.13
N VAL A 18 -2.93 1.06 11.06
CA VAL A 18 -2.49 1.34 9.69
C VAL A 18 -3.13 2.62 9.16
N GLY A 19 -4.47 2.71 9.17
CA GLY A 19 -5.22 3.82 8.55
C GLY A 19 -4.83 5.21 9.08
N LEU A 20 -4.83 5.38 10.41
CA LEU A 20 -4.48 6.63 11.06
C LEU A 20 -3.01 7.02 10.83
N LYS A 21 -2.09 6.05 10.93
CA LYS A 21 -0.66 6.29 10.67
C LYS A 21 -0.43 6.68 9.22
N PHE A 22 -1.11 6.02 8.29
CA PHE A 22 -1.08 6.35 6.87
C PHE A 22 -1.53 7.79 6.63
N GLN A 23 -2.66 8.22 7.19
CA GLN A 23 -3.16 9.59 7.05
C GLN A 23 -2.15 10.62 7.58
N LEU A 24 -1.56 10.37 8.76
CA LEU A 24 -0.56 11.25 9.35
C LEU A 24 0.68 11.36 8.44
N TYR A 25 1.28 10.24 8.04
CA TYR A 25 2.47 10.25 7.20
C TYR A 25 2.19 10.79 5.80
N ASN A 26 1.07 10.44 5.19
CA ASN A 26 0.67 10.94 3.87
C ASN A 26 0.47 12.48 3.89
N SER A 27 -0.12 13.02 4.96
CA SER A 27 -0.24 14.49 5.12
C SER A 27 1.13 15.16 5.25
N LEU A 28 2.07 14.57 5.98
CA LEU A 28 3.45 15.07 6.05
C LEU A 28 4.13 15.01 4.67
N PHE A 29 3.99 13.92 3.93
CA PHE A 29 4.58 13.80 2.58
C PHE A 29 4.01 14.78 1.57
N LEU A 30 2.71 15.12 1.67
CA LEU A 30 2.08 16.16 0.85
C LEU A 30 2.69 17.55 1.09
N THR A 31 3.15 17.81 2.31
CA THR A 31 3.78 19.09 2.67
C THR A 31 5.27 19.17 2.33
N LEU A 32 5.92 18.05 1.99
CA LEU A 32 7.33 18.04 1.60
C LEU A 32 7.50 18.51 0.15
N PRO A 33 8.52 19.31 -0.16
CA PRO A 33 8.78 19.75 -1.52
C PRO A 33 9.10 18.55 -2.41
N LEU A 34 8.20 18.24 -3.35
CA LEU A 34 8.47 17.35 -4.47
C LEU A 34 9.34 18.12 -5.47
N ASP A 35 10.61 17.74 -5.60
CA ASP A 35 11.58 18.45 -6.43
C ASP A 35 11.09 18.72 -7.87
N GLY A 36 11.49 19.89 -8.38
CA GLY A 36 11.64 20.12 -9.82
C GLY A 36 10.65 21.05 -10.52
N ILE A 37 9.46 21.36 -9.97
CA ILE A 37 8.57 22.40 -10.57
C ILE A 37 7.77 23.09 -9.46
N LYS A 38 7.90 24.42 -9.36
CA LYS A 38 7.10 25.27 -8.46
C LYS A 38 5.60 24.94 -8.63
N ASN A 39 4.88 24.79 -7.52
CA ASN A 39 3.41 24.61 -7.44
C ASN A 39 2.82 23.20 -7.69
N THR A 40 3.60 22.15 -7.98
CA THR A 40 3.02 20.80 -8.26
C THR A 40 2.31 20.17 -7.04
N GLY A 41 2.77 20.45 -5.82
CA GLY A 41 2.21 19.85 -4.59
C GLY A 41 0.74 20.20 -4.32
N ILE A 42 0.26 21.35 -4.82
CA ILE A 42 -1.16 21.76 -4.68
C ILE A 42 -2.05 21.03 -5.70
N PHE A 43 -1.52 20.78 -6.91
CA PHE A 43 -2.32 20.22 -8.00
C PHE A 43 -2.62 18.72 -7.85
N ILE A 44 -1.85 17.98 -7.04
CA ILE A 44 -2.11 16.55 -6.80
C ILE A 44 -3.42 16.34 -6.01
N PRO A 45 -3.63 16.97 -4.83
CA PRO A 45 -4.92 16.92 -4.15
C PRO A 45 -6.07 17.45 -5.01
N VAL A 46 -5.86 18.53 -5.76
CA VAL A 46 -6.89 19.10 -6.65
C VAL A 46 -7.27 18.11 -7.75
N LEU A 47 -6.30 17.45 -8.38
CA LEU A 47 -6.55 16.42 -9.38
C LEU A 47 -7.34 15.25 -8.77
N ASN A 48 -7.02 14.83 -7.55
CA ASN A 48 -7.73 13.75 -6.87
C ASN A 48 -9.22 14.08 -6.66
N GLU A 49 -9.53 15.26 -6.10
CA GLU A 49 -10.91 15.73 -5.92
C GLU A 49 -11.64 15.88 -7.27
N TYR A 50 -10.94 16.38 -8.29
CA TYR A 50 -11.47 16.51 -9.64
C TYR A 50 -11.86 15.14 -10.22
N CYS A 51 -10.96 14.16 -10.12
CA CYS A 51 -11.23 12.79 -10.54
C CYS A 51 -12.40 12.17 -9.79
N LEU A 52 -12.47 12.31 -8.46
CA LEU A 52 -13.56 11.74 -7.65
C LEU A 52 -14.93 12.28 -8.08
N THR A 53 -15.03 13.58 -8.27
CA THR A 53 -16.27 14.24 -8.67
C THR A 53 -16.70 13.79 -10.07
N ARG A 54 -15.80 13.85 -11.04
CA ARG A 54 -16.11 13.56 -12.44
C ARG A 54 -16.32 12.07 -12.72
N LEU A 55 -15.62 11.19 -12.01
CA LEU A 55 -15.85 9.74 -12.09
C LEU A 55 -17.24 9.37 -11.53
N ALA A 56 -17.69 10.03 -10.47
CA ALA A 56 -19.03 9.83 -9.93
C ALA A 56 -20.12 10.26 -10.93
N ASP A 57 -19.83 11.26 -11.76
CA ASP A 57 -20.70 11.70 -12.87
C ASP A 57 -20.64 10.79 -14.11
N GLY A 58 -19.80 9.75 -14.10
CA GLY A 58 -19.67 8.78 -15.19
C GLY A 58 -18.80 9.24 -16.36
N GLN A 59 -18.01 10.31 -16.20
CA GLN A 59 -17.06 10.73 -17.23
C GLN A 59 -15.92 9.72 -17.41
N SER A 60 -15.35 9.65 -18.61
CA SER A 60 -14.21 8.78 -18.88
C SER A 60 -12.91 9.38 -18.35
N PRO A 61 -11.93 8.56 -17.89
CA PRO A 61 -10.64 9.08 -17.41
C PRO A 61 -9.92 9.99 -18.39
N ARG A 62 -10.10 9.76 -19.70
CA ARG A 62 -9.49 10.59 -20.75
C ARG A 62 -10.09 12.00 -20.80
N GLU A 63 -11.40 12.12 -20.62
CA GLU A 63 -12.09 13.41 -20.57
C GLU A 63 -11.69 14.17 -19.32
N ILE A 64 -11.66 13.49 -18.16
CA ILE A 64 -11.28 14.08 -16.88
C ILE A 64 -9.89 14.73 -16.94
N ILE A 65 -8.89 14.00 -17.46
CA ILE A 65 -7.54 14.53 -17.56
C ILE A 65 -7.46 15.69 -18.55
N LYS A 66 -8.22 15.62 -19.65
CA LYS A 66 -8.27 16.68 -20.65
C LYS A 66 -8.87 17.97 -20.05
N GLU A 67 -10.05 17.86 -19.45
CA GLU A 67 -10.76 19.00 -18.82
C GLU A 67 -9.95 19.59 -17.66
N PHE A 68 -9.27 18.76 -16.87
CA PHE A 68 -8.38 19.22 -15.79
C PHE A 68 -7.27 20.15 -16.32
N PHE A 69 -6.61 19.78 -17.41
CA PHE A 69 -5.58 20.64 -17.99
C PHE A 69 -6.19 21.91 -18.60
N GLU A 70 -7.35 21.82 -19.25
CA GLU A 70 -8.05 23.00 -19.78
C GLU A 70 -8.44 24.00 -18.67
N GLU A 71 -8.88 23.51 -17.50
CA GLU A 71 -9.34 24.36 -16.39
C GLU A 71 -8.20 24.89 -15.49
N PHE A 72 -7.19 24.07 -15.19
CA PHE A 72 -6.21 24.37 -14.12
C PHE A 72 -4.80 24.70 -14.63
N LYS A 73 -4.50 24.47 -15.91
CA LYS A 73 -3.13 24.64 -16.43
C LYS A 73 -3.19 25.18 -17.86
N ASP A 74 -2.99 26.50 -18.04
CA ASP A 74 -2.98 27.17 -19.36
C ASP A 74 -2.32 26.27 -20.42
N GLY A 75 -3.17 25.64 -21.23
CA GLY A 75 -2.82 24.44 -21.96
C GLY A 75 -2.19 24.78 -23.29
N ASP A 76 -0.97 24.31 -23.52
CA ASP A 76 -0.41 24.08 -24.87
C ASP A 76 0.87 23.21 -24.87
N ASP A 77 1.60 23.07 -23.76
CA ASP A 77 2.79 22.21 -23.73
C ASP A 77 2.48 20.76 -23.29
N GLU A 78 2.29 19.89 -24.28
CA GLU A 78 2.11 18.43 -24.10
C GLU A 78 3.22 17.80 -23.24
N LYS A 79 4.46 18.28 -23.37
CA LYS A 79 5.60 17.75 -22.61
C LYS A 79 5.44 18.03 -21.11
N GLU A 80 4.96 19.22 -20.76
CA GLU A 80 4.67 19.58 -19.38
C GLU A 80 3.48 18.82 -18.81
N GLN A 81 2.47 18.51 -19.61
CA GLN A 81 1.33 17.68 -19.20
C GLN A 81 1.79 16.26 -18.87
N LEU A 82 2.58 15.63 -19.76
CA LEU A 82 3.16 14.31 -19.52
C LEU A 82 4.05 14.27 -18.28
N ASN A 83 4.93 15.27 -18.12
CA ASN A 83 5.78 15.38 -16.93
C ASN A 83 4.98 15.50 -15.64
N PHE A 84 3.85 16.23 -15.67
CA PHE A 84 2.96 16.30 -14.52
C PHE A 84 2.32 14.95 -14.19
N LEU A 85 1.80 14.23 -15.19
CA LEU A 85 1.21 12.90 -14.97
C LEU A 85 2.23 11.89 -14.42
N PHE A 86 3.48 11.94 -14.88
CA PHE A 86 4.55 11.10 -14.30
C PHE A 86 4.80 11.42 -12.82
N LYS A 87 4.71 12.68 -12.41
CA LYS A 87 4.82 13.05 -10.99
C LYS A 87 3.63 12.57 -10.16
N VAL A 88 2.42 12.60 -10.73
CA VAL A 88 1.22 12.02 -10.10
C VAL A 88 1.42 10.53 -9.87
N LEU A 89 1.91 9.79 -10.87
CA LEU A 89 2.22 8.36 -10.74
C LEU A 89 3.24 8.08 -9.63
N GLN A 90 4.34 8.84 -9.59
CA GLN A 90 5.35 8.72 -8.52
C GLN A 90 4.76 9.00 -7.13
N TYR A 91 3.84 9.96 -7.03
CA TYR A 91 3.15 10.26 -5.77
C TYR A 91 2.24 9.12 -5.32
N ILE A 92 1.40 8.59 -6.22
CA ILE A 92 0.51 7.46 -5.93
C ILE A 92 1.32 6.24 -5.47
N GLU A 93 2.44 5.95 -6.15
CA GLU A 93 3.31 4.86 -5.74
C GLU A 93 3.88 5.05 -4.33
N ARG A 94 4.09 6.30 -3.89
CA ARG A 94 4.51 6.58 -2.49
C ARG A 94 3.49 6.17 -1.48
N GLN A 95 2.23 6.40 -1.80
CA GLN A 95 1.13 6.02 -0.93
C GLN A 95 1.02 4.50 -0.84
N VAL A 96 1.15 3.79 -1.97
CA VAL A 96 1.13 2.33 -2.00
C VAL A 96 2.26 1.75 -1.15
N VAL A 97 3.50 2.19 -1.37
CA VAL A 97 4.64 1.69 -0.59
C VAL A 97 4.53 2.04 0.91
N LEU A 98 4.01 3.22 1.23
CA LEU A 98 3.81 3.63 2.61
C LEU A 98 2.76 2.76 3.31
N VAL A 99 1.64 2.44 2.65
CA VAL A 99 0.64 1.56 3.26
C VAL A 99 1.19 0.15 3.45
N ASP A 100 1.90 -0.41 2.46
CA ASP A 100 2.54 -1.73 2.55
C ASP A 100 3.49 -1.79 3.76
N ALA A 101 4.34 -0.78 3.92
CA ALA A 101 5.28 -0.71 5.04
C ALA A 101 4.58 -0.64 6.41
N LEU A 102 3.46 0.08 6.50
CA LEU A 102 2.67 0.19 7.73
C LEU A 102 1.92 -1.11 8.04
N GLU A 103 1.39 -1.78 7.01
CA GLU A 103 0.75 -3.09 7.15
C GLU A 103 1.75 -4.14 7.64
N ASP A 104 2.95 -4.18 7.05
CA ASP A 104 4.02 -5.09 7.45
C ASP A 104 4.46 -4.83 8.91
N ALA A 105 4.67 -3.57 9.28
CA ALA A 105 5.03 -3.19 10.66
C ALA A 105 3.91 -3.55 11.67
N ALA A 106 2.65 -3.44 11.27
CA ALA A 106 1.50 -3.77 12.11
C ALA A 106 1.08 -5.25 12.04
N TYR A 107 1.73 -6.08 11.19
CA TYR A 107 1.24 -7.42 10.87
C TYR A 107 1.02 -8.30 12.10
N GLY A 108 1.95 -8.26 13.06
CA GLY A 108 1.85 -9.03 14.30
C GLY A 108 0.79 -8.53 15.29
N GLU A 109 0.40 -7.25 15.20
CA GLU A 109 -0.67 -6.65 16.01
C GLU A 109 -2.05 -6.94 15.40
N LEU A 110 -2.12 -6.99 14.06
CA LEU A 110 -3.34 -7.24 13.31
C LEU A 110 -3.72 -8.72 13.21
N ASN A 111 -2.73 -9.62 13.24
CA ASN A 111 -2.93 -11.03 12.99
C ASN A 111 -2.57 -11.88 14.21
N ASN A 112 -3.40 -12.89 14.50
CA ASN A 112 -3.07 -13.87 15.55
C ASN A 112 -2.03 -14.87 15.04
N LEU A 113 -0.75 -14.57 15.29
CA LEU A 113 0.39 -15.40 14.88
C LEU A 113 0.41 -16.79 15.56
N SER A 114 -0.33 -16.97 16.65
CA SER A 114 -0.47 -18.25 17.38
C SER A 114 -1.86 -18.87 17.22
N GLY A 115 -2.68 -18.33 16.31
CA GLY A 115 -4.05 -18.75 16.11
C GLY A 115 -4.16 -20.07 15.35
N LYS A 116 -5.40 -20.38 14.96
CA LYS A 116 -5.69 -21.53 14.12
C LYS A 116 -4.96 -21.42 12.78
N GLY A 117 -4.26 -22.47 12.37
CA GLY A 117 -3.41 -22.50 11.17
C GLY A 117 -1.98 -22.02 11.41
N SER A 118 -1.62 -21.56 12.62
CA SER A 118 -0.24 -21.21 12.96
C SER A 118 0.66 -22.45 13.03
N LEU A 119 1.97 -22.23 12.87
CA LEU A 119 2.97 -23.28 13.07
C LEU A 119 2.89 -23.84 14.51
N SER A 120 2.65 -22.99 15.50
CA SER A 120 2.51 -23.38 16.91
C SER A 120 1.33 -24.33 17.12
N GLU A 121 0.14 -23.99 16.61
CA GLU A 121 -1.03 -24.86 16.71
C GLU A 121 -0.81 -26.19 15.95
N PHE A 122 -0.20 -26.11 14.77
CA PHE A 122 0.16 -27.29 13.98
C PHE A 122 1.09 -28.22 14.75
N MET A 123 2.16 -27.70 15.36
CA MET A 123 3.11 -28.47 16.16
C MET A 123 2.42 -29.13 17.36
N MET A 124 1.59 -28.40 18.10
CA MET A 124 0.80 -28.97 19.20
C MET A 124 -0.13 -30.09 18.74
N ARG A 125 -0.76 -29.96 17.56
CA ARG A 125 -1.61 -31.01 17.00
C ARG A 125 -0.82 -32.25 16.61
N MET A 126 0.37 -32.09 16.03
CA MET A 126 1.25 -33.20 15.65
C MET A 126 1.80 -33.94 16.87
N GLU A 127 2.15 -33.19 17.92
CA GLU A 127 2.57 -33.77 19.21
C GLU A 127 1.45 -34.58 19.86
N ARG A 128 0.23 -34.02 19.96
CA ARG A 128 -0.93 -34.73 20.52
C ARG A 128 -1.34 -35.97 19.72
N ALA A 129 -1.13 -35.94 18.41
CA ALA A 129 -1.41 -37.08 17.53
C ALA A 129 -0.31 -38.16 17.57
N GLY A 130 0.84 -37.88 18.18
CA GLY A 130 1.99 -38.81 18.19
C GLY A 130 2.75 -38.88 16.87
N ASN A 131 2.55 -37.93 15.96
CA ASN A 131 3.08 -37.98 14.58
C ASN A 131 4.38 -37.17 14.39
N LEU A 132 5.10 -36.86 15.47
CA LEU A 132 6.31 -36.02 15.39
C LEU A 132 7.43 -36.64 14.55
N GLU A 133 7.62 -37.96 14.64
CA GLU A 133 8.65 -38.65 13.82
C GLU A 133 8.30 -38.64 12.33
N GLU A 134 7.02 -38.83 11.98
CA GLU A 134 6.57 -38.73 10.59
C GLU A 134 6.73 -37.30 10.06
N LEU A 135 6.38 -36.29 10.85
CA LEU A 135 6.59 -34.89 10.50
C LEU A 135 8.07 -34.60 10.24
N LYS A 136 8.96 -35.09 11.10
CA LYS A 136 10.41 -34.91 10.95
C LYS A 136 10.91 -35.52 9.64
N GLN A 137 10.42 -36.70 9.27
CA GLN A 137 10.77 -37.33 8.00
C GLN A 137 10.25 -36.52 6.79
N ARG A 138 9.01 -36.01 6.85
CA ARG A 138 8.43 -35.16 5.80
C ARG A 138 9.19 -33.83 5.63
N LEU A 139 9.65 -33.24 6.72
CA LEU A 139 10.41 -31.98 6.69
C LEU A 139 11.79 -32.13 6.02
N GLN A 140 12.35 -33.35 5.97
CA GLN A 140 13.62 -33.61 5.26
C GLN A 140 13.46 -33.51 3.73
N GLU A 141 12.26 -33.77 3.21
CA GLU A 141 11.95 -33.71 1.77
C GLU A 141 11.24 -32.40 1.39
N PHE A 142 10.75 -31.65 2.38
CA PHE A 142 10.03 -30.41 2.17
C PHE A 142 10.97 -29.28 1.76
N SER A 143 10.62 -28.58 0.68
CA SER A 143 11.36 -27.41 0.23
C SER A 143 10.40 -26.34 -0.31
N ILE A 144 10.74 -25.08 -0.06
CA ILE A 144 10.05 -23.91 -0.62
C ILE A 144 11.08 -23.13 -1.42
N ARG A 145 10.72 -22.75 -2.65
CA ARG A 145 11.49 -21.82 -3.47
C ARG A 145 10.65 -20.57 -3.73
N PRO A 146 10.75 -19.54 -2.88
CA PRO A 146 10.12 -18.27 -3.18
C PRO A 146 10.79 -17.69 -4.44
N VAL A 147 9.98 -17.24 -5.39
CA VAL A 147 10.44 -16.54 -6.58
C VAL A 147 9.92 -15.11 -6.49
N LEU A 148 10.82 -14.20 -6.12
CA LEU A 148 10.49 -12.79 -6.03
C LEU A 148 10.38 -12.21 -7.45
N THR A 149 9.27 -11.55 -7.71
CA THR A 149 9.05 -10.77 -8.94
C THR A 149 9.22 -9.30 -8.63
N ALA A 150 9.74 -8.53 -9.59
CA ALA A 150 9.79 -7.08 -9.43
C ALA A 150 8.37 -6.52 -9.32
N HIS A 151 8.19 -5.50 -8.48
CA HIS A 151 6.99 -4.67 -8.54
C HIS A 151 7.03 -3.86 -9.86
N PRO A 152 6.00 -3.97 -10.74
CA PRO A 152 6.09 -3.51 -12.13
C PRO A 152 6.28 -1.98 -12.27
N THR A 153 6.05 -1.22 -11.20
CA THR A 153 6.09 0.25 -11.21
C THR A 153 7.00 0.83 -10.12
N GLN A 154 8.07 0.14 -9.71
CA GLN A 154 8.96 0.61 -8.63
C GLN A 154 9.80 1.86 -9.06
N PHE A 155 9.38 3.09 -8.73
CA PHE A 155 10.12 4.33 -9.04
C PHE A 155 11.01 4.82 -7.88
N TYR A 156 11.14 4.06 -6.78
CA TYR A 156 11.97 4.42 -5.63
C TYR A 156 13.48 4.17 -5.82
N PRO A 157 14.34 5.18 -5.54
CA PRO A 157 15.76 4.95 -5.35
C PRO A 157 15.99 4.04 -4.13
N GLY A 158 17.00 3.15 -4.19
CA GLY A 158 17.29 2.18 -3.12
C GLY A 158 17.49 2.76 -1.71
N ARG A 159 17.79 4.06 -1.58
CA ARG A 159 17.88 4.75 -0.29
C ARG A 159 16.52 4.97 0.38
N VAL A 160 15.45 5.14 -0.39
CA VAL A 160 14.09 5.29 0.16
C VAL A 160 13.58 3.95 0.67
N LEU A 161 13.87 2.86 -0.06
CA LEU A 161 13.64 1.48 0.39
C LEU A 161 14.33 1.21 1.73
N ALA A 162 15.57 1.63 1.91
CA ALA A 162 16.30 1.45 3.18
C ALA A 162 15.63 2.18 4.35
N ILE A 163 15.15 3.42 4.17
CA ILE A 163 14.43 4.16 5.21
C ILE A 163 13.10 3.47 5.57
N ILE A 164 12.42 2.90 4.58
CA ILE A 164 11.18 2.15 4.81
C ILE A 164 11.46 0.88 5.62
N THR A 165 12.54 0.15 5.30
CA THR A 165 13.00 -1.01 6.08
C THR A 165 13.42 -0.65 7.51
N ASP A 166 13.94 0.57 7.74
CA ASP A 166 14.30 1.04 9.08
C ASP A 166 13.10 1.51 9.92
N LEU A 167 11.93 1.71 9.30
CA LEU A 167 10.67 2.07 9.97
C LEU A 167 9.82 0.84 10.37
N THR A 168 10.10 -0.33 9.79
CA THR A 168 9.62 -1.66 10.22
C THR A 168 10.46 -2.22 11.36
#